data_AF-Q9N9V9-F1
#
_entry.id   AF-Q9N9V9-F1
#
_cell.length_a   1.000
_cell.length_b   1.000
_cell.length_c   1.000
_cell.angle_alpha   90.00
_cell.angle_beta   90.00
_cell.angle_gamma   90.00
#
_symmetry.space_group_name_H-M   'P 1'
#
loop_
_entity.id
_entity.type
_entity.pdbx_description
1 polymer ?
#
loop_
_entity_poly.entity_id
_entity_poly.type
_entity_poly.pdbx_seq_one_letter_code
_entity_poly.pdbx_strand_id
1 'polypeptide(L)'
;KAISGVQTVRFKNELERNITIKLGYANAKVFKCDCDACPRPACYRSAGSSKEDAFPCDRMGCPGKFRLQRHVSFVDCPGHDILMATMLNGAAVMDAALLLIAGN
;
A
#
# COMPACT_ATOMS: atom_id res chain seq x y z
N LYS A 1 3.00 7.06 -3.01
CA LYS A 1 3.36 7.50 -1.63
C LYS A 1 2.25 7.31 -0.60
N ALA A 2 0.96 7.48 -0.95
CA ALA A 2 -0.14 7.58 0.02
C ALA A 2 -0.31 6.37 0.97
N ILE A 3 -0.03 5.14 0.52
CA ILE A 3 -0.31 3.92 1.31
C ILE A 3 0.96 3.37 1.97
N SER A 4 1.98 3.03 1.18
CA SER A 4 3.22 2.41 1.66
C SER A 4 4.35 3.39 1.95
N GLY A 5 4.26 4.65 1.51
CA GLY A 5 5.38 5.60 1.49
C GLY A 5 6.50 5.25 0.50
N VAL A 6 6.50 4.04 -0.07
CA VAL A 6 7.52 3.54 -1.00
C VAL A 6 7.13 3.88 -2.44
N GLN A 7 8.10 4.32 -3.24
CA GLN A 7 7.95 4.49 -4.68
C GLN A 7 8.24 3.17 -5.38
N THR A 8 7.29 2.65 -6.15
CA THR A 8 7.41 1.38 -6.88
C THR A 8 8.32 1.48 -8.10
N VAL A 9 8.50 2.69 -8.64
CA VAL A 9 9.38 3.00 -9.78
C VAL A 9 10.84 2.90 -9.34
N ARG A 10 11.55 1.85 -9.76
CA ARG A 10 12.94 1.61 -9.36
C ARG A 10 13.96 1.95 -10.45
N PHE A 11 13.54 2.06 -11.71
CA PHE A 11 14.45 2.28 -12.84
C PHE A 11 14.22 3.63 -13.53
N LYS A 12 15.31 4.30 -13.93
CA LYS A 12 15.27 5.62 -14.60
C LYS A 12 14.40 5.61 -15.88
N ASN A 13 14.45 4.53 -16.66
CA ASN A 13 13.62 4.37 -17.87
C ASN A 13 12.10 4.26 -17.58
N GLU A 14 11.71 3.82 -16.39
CA GLU A 14 10.30 3.80 -15.95
C GLU A 14 9.84 5.21 -15.53
N LEU A 15 10.74 5.98 -14.90
CA LEU A 15 10.50 7.36 -14.50
C LEU A 15 10.33 8.28 -15.72
N GLU A 16 11.12 8.08 -16.77
CA GLU A 16 11.02 8.84 -18.03
C GLU A 16 9.75 8.52 -18.83
N ARG A 17 9.24 7.29 -18.71
CA ARG A 17 8.04 6.84 -19.44
C ARG A 17 6.76 6.89 -18.62
N ASN A 18 6.84 7.25 -17.33
CA ASN A 18 5.72 7.24 -16.37
C ASN A 18 4.91 5.93 -16.37
N ILE A 19 5.55 4.80 -16.68
CA ILE A 19 4.95 3.46 -16.67
C ILE A 19 5.83 2.51 -15.87
N THR A 20 5.21 1.63 -15.10
CA THR A 20 5.89 0.48 -14.49
C THR A 20 6.15 -0.56 -15.59
N ILE A 21 7.42 -0.94 -15.78
CA ILE A 21 7.82 -1.93 -16.79
C ILE A 21 8.10 -3.27 -16.09
N LYS A 22 8.67 -3.23 -14.89
CA LYS A 22 8.84 -4.39 -14.01
C LYS A 22 7.79 -4.41 -12.90
N LEU A 23 7.53 -5.60 -12.37
CA LEU A 23 6.68 -5.80 -11.21
C LEU A 23 7.21 -4.98 -10.03
N GLY A 24 6.47 -3.95 -9.66
CA GLY A 24 6.80 -3.08 -8.53
C GLY A 24 6.25 -3.68 -7.24
N TYR A 25 7.11 -3.91 -6.26
CA TYR A 25 6.69 -4.37 -4.93
C TYR A 25 6.69 -3.21 -3.94
N ALA A 26 5.56 -3.00 -3.28
CA ALA A 26 5.42 -2.02 -2.21
C ALA A 26 4.77 -2.66 -0.99
N ASN A 27 5.50 -2.71 0.12
CA ASN A 27 5.00 -3.25 1.37
C ASN A 27 4.40 -2.12 2.23
N ALA A 28 3.27 -2.38 2.85
CA ALA A 28 2.63 -1.48 3.80
C ALA A 28 2.17 -2.24 5.04
N LYS A 29 2.38 -1.64 6.21
CA LYS A 29 1.79 -2.09 7.46
C LYS A 29 0.48 -1.32 7.68
N VAL A 30 -0.59 -2.04 7.98
CA VAL A 30 -1.89 -1.47 8.37
C VAL A 30 -2.04 -1.59 9.86
N PHE A 31 -2.25 -0.45 10.51
CA PHE A 31 -2.41 -0.32 11.95
C PHE A 31 -3.84 0.07 12.29
N LYS A 32 -4.30 -0.40 13.46
CA LYS A 32 -5.59 -0.03 14.03
C LYS A 32 -5.38 0.47 15.46
N CYS A 33 -6.04 1.56 15.82
CA CYS A 33 -6.07 2.03 17.20
C CYS A 33 -6.93 1.09 18.06
N ASP A 34 -6.44 0.74 19.25
CA ASP A 34 -7.18 -0.10 20.21
C ASP A 34 -8.31 0.64 20.94
N CYS A 35 -8.37 1.96 20.83
CA CYS A 35 -9.35 2.77 21.57
C CYS A 35 -10.68 2.87 20.79
N ASP A 36 -11.78 2.44 21.43
CA ASP A 36 -13.13 2.49 20.86
C ASP A 36 -13.68 3.93 20.71
N ALA A 37 -13.09 4.89 21.43
CA ALA A 37 -13.41 6.31 21.28
C ALA A 37 -12.88 6.92 19.97
N CYS A 38 -12.10 6.15 19.18
CA CYS A 38 -11.61 6.59 17.89
C CYS A 38 -12.60 6.20 16.77
N PRO A 39 -13.32 7.17 16.17
CA PRO A 39 -14.30 6.86 15.14
C PRO A 39 -13.60 6.40 13.86
N ARG A 40 -14.22 5.44 13.18
CA ARG A 40 -13.87 5.09 11.79
C ARG A 40 -14.19 6.30 10.90
N PRO A 41 -13.31 6.70 9.96
CA PRO A 41 -12.14 5.99 9.41
C PRO A 41 -10.78 6.35 10.05
N ALA A 42 -10.72 7.36 10.92
CA ALA A 42 -9.46 7.89 11.48
C ALA A 42 -8.72 6.90 12.41
N CYS A 43 -9.39 5.82 12.84
CA CYS A 43 -8.79 4.76 13.67
C CYS A 43 -7.85 3.82 12.90
N TYR A 44 -7.73 3.96 11.57
CA TYR A 44 -6.81 3.18 10.74
C TYR A 44 -5.68 4.05 10.21
N ARG A 45 -4.49 3.47 10.14
CA ARG A 45 -3.33 4.14 9.53
C ARG A 45 -2.48 3.14 8.78
N SER A 46 -2.00 3.53 7.60
CA SER A 46 -0.96 2.80 6.90
C SER A 46 0.40 3.49 7.09
N ALA A 47 1.45 2.71 7.24
CA ALA A 47 2.83 3.21 7.20
C ALA A 47 3.73 2.22 6.47
N GLY A 48 4.91 2.70 6.07
CA GLY A 48 5.94 1.85 5.46
C GLY A 48 6.43 0.77 6.43
N SER A 49 7.07 -0.26 5.87
CA SER A 49 7.57 -1.43 6.63
C SER A 49 8.56 -1.08 7.75
N SER A 50 9.27 0.04 7.63
CA SER A 50 10.28 0.50 8.60
C SER A 50 9.72 1.07 9.90
N LYS A 51 8.39 1.24 10.02
CA LYS A 51 7.77 1.78 11.23
C LYS A 51 7.54 0.69 12.27
N GLU A 52 7.68 1.06 13.54
CA GLU A 52 7.50 0.19 14.71
C GLU A 52 6.07 -0.40 14.78
N ASP A 53 5.95 -1.58 15.39
CA ASP A 53 4.70 -2.35 15.43
C ASP A 53 3.64 -1.77 16.38
N ALA A 54 4.06 -0.92 17.33
CA ALA A 54 3.18 -0.22 18.24
C ALA A 54 3.65 1.22 18.45
N PHE A 55 2.81 2.20 18.10
CA PHE A 55 3.09 3.62 18.32
C PHE A 55 1.86 4.34 18.92
N PRO A 56 2.06 5.43 19.69
CA PRO A 56 0.95 6.17 20.29
C PRO A 56 0.04 6.78 19.23
N CYS A 57 -1.24 6.96 19.56
CA CYS A 57 -2.16 7.63 18.65
C CYS A 57 -1.87 9.14 18.59
N ASP A 58 -1.66 9.70 17.39
CA ASP A 58 -1.44 11.14 17.19
C ASP A 58 -2.68 12.00 17.52
N ARG A 59 -3.83 11.37 17.82
CA ARG A 59 -5.07 12.09 18.12
C ARG A 59 -5.07 12.60 19.56
N MET A 60 -5.21 13.91 19.71
CA MET A 60 -5.36 14.55 21.01
C MET A 60 -6.58 13.96 21.75
N GLY A 61 -6.35 13.39 22.93
CA GLY A 61 -7.40 12.77 23.77
C GLY A 61 -7.60 11.26 23.56
N CYS A 62 -6.78 10.57 22.75
CA CYS A 62 -6.82 9.11 22.64
C CYS A 62 -5.65 8.47 23.42
N PRO A 63 -5.89 7.73 24.52
CA PRO A 63 -4.86 6.97 25.22
C PRO A 63 -4.45 5.67 24.49
N GLY A 64 -5.17 5.34 23.40
CA GLY A 64 -4.92 4.14 22.61
C GLY A 64 -3.59 4.17 21.87
N LYS A 65 -3.03 2.98 21.65
CA LYS A 65 -1.89 2.78 20.76
C LYS A 65 -2.39 2.19 19.44
N PHE A 66 -1.72 2.54 18.35
CA PHE A 66 -1.89 1.86 17.08
C PHE A 66 -1.17 0.53 17.14
N ARG A 67 -1.91 -0.58 17.02
CA ARG A 67 -1.35 -1.93 16.89
C ARG A 67 -1.34 -2.36 15.43
N LEU A 68 -0.28 -3.05 15.04
CA LEU A 68 -0.20 -3.71 13.74
C LEU A 68 -1.34 -4.72 13.61
N GLN A 69 -2.17 -4.55 12.58
CA GLN A 69 -3.23 -5.50 12.24
C GLN A 69 -2.74 -6.47 11.17
N ARG A 70 -2.20 -5.93 10.07
CA ARG A 70 -1.77 -6.72 8.91
C ARG A 70 -0.59 -6.07 8.23
N HIS A 71 0.28 -6.91 7.69
CA HIS A 71 1.30 -6.50 6.73
C HIS A 71 0.82 -6.92 5.34
N VAL A 72 0.65 -5.96 4.45
CA VAL A 72 0.17 -6.18 3.08
C VAL A 72 1.24 -5.79 2.09
N SER A 73 1.39 -6.61 1.05
CA SER A 73 2.31 -6.36 -0.05
C SER A 73 1.48 -6.05 -1.29
N PHE A 74 1.72 -4.89 -1.87
CA PHE A 74 1.13 -4.48 -3.14
C PHE A 74 2.08 -4.85 -4.27
N VAL A 75 1.52 -5.50 -5.28
CA VAL A 75 2.19 -5.79 -6.54
C VAL A 75 1.56 -4.88 -7.59
N ASP A 76 2.38 -4.00 -8.16
CA ASP A 76 1.97 -3.09 -9.22
C ASP A 76 2.16 -3.79 -10.58
N CYS A 77 1.05 -4.09 -11.25
CA CYS A 77 1.05 -4.72 -12.58
C CYS A 77 1.02 -3.66 -13.68
N PRO A 78 1.80 -3.84 -14.76
CA PRO A 78 1.73 -2.96 -15.91
C PRO A 78 0.37 -3.08 -16.61
N GLY A 79 -0.32 -1.96 -16.81
CA GLY A 79 -1.63 -1.90 -17.48
C GLY A 79 -1.55 -1.77 -19.01
N HIS A 80 -0.36 -1.78 -19.60
CA HIS A 80 -0.16 -1.66 -21.04
C HIS A 80 -0.22 -3.04 -21.71
N ASP A 81 -0.90 -3.11 -22.84
CA ASP A 81 -1.18 -4.31 -23.66
C ASP A 81 0.08 -5.13 -23.98
N ILE A 82 1.23 -4.46 -24.16
CA ILE A 82 2.53 -5.10 -24.43
C ILE A 82 3.03 -5.95 -23.25
N LEU A 83 2.55 -5.71 -22.02
CA LEU A 83 3.07 -6.32 -20.79
C LEU A 83 2.07 -7.28 -20.12
N MET A 84 1.00 -7.68 -20.82
CA MET A 84 -0.03 -8.60 -20.32
C MET A 84 0.52 -9.95 -19.84
N ALA A 85 1.59 -10.47 -20.48
CA ALA A 85 2.25 -11.70 -20.04
C ALA A 85 2.81 -11.58 -18.60
N THR A 86 3.35 -10.41 -18.26
CA THR A 86 3.83 -10.08 -16.91
C THR A 86 2.69 -9.92 -15.91
N MET A 87 1.55 -9.39 -16.35
CA MET A 87 0.35 -9.27 -15.53
C MET A 87 -0.24 -10.64 -15.17
N LEU A 88 -0.34 -11.57 -16.13
CA LEU A 88 -0.86 -12.93 -15.88
C LEU A 88 0.00 -13.72 -14.90
N ASN A 89 1.33 -13.62 -15.04
CA ASN A 89 2.27 -14.23 -14.09
C ASN A 89 2.15 -13.61 -12.69
N GLY A 90 1.89 -12.31 -12.60
CA GLY A 90 1.64 -11.62 -11.32
C GLY A 90 0.32 -12.03 -10.69
N ALA A 91 -0.75 -12.12 -11.48
CA ALA A 91 -2.10 -12.43 -11.01
C ALA A 91 -2.22 -13.81 -10.35
N ALA A 92 -1.44 -14.79 -10.81
CA ALA A 92 -1.41 -16.13 -10.22
C ALA A 92 -0.88 -16.15 -8.75
N VAL A 93 -0.17 -15.09 -8.33
CA VAL A 93 0.44 -14.99 -7.00
C VAL A 93 -0.40 -14.11 -6.05
N MET A 94 -1.44 -13.43 -6.54
CA MET A 94 -2.20 -12.46 -5.76
C MET A 94 -3.41 -13.08 -5.06
N ASP A 95 -3.57 -12.80 -3.77
CA ASP A 95 -4.75 -13.19 -2.98
C ASP A 95 -5.97 -12.28 -3.25
N ALA A 96 -5.75 -11.04 -3.67
CA ALA A 96 -6.78 -10.06 -3.94
C ALA A 96 -6.33 -9.06 -5.02
N ALA A 97 -7.28 -8.55 -5.80
CA ALA A 97 -7.03 -7.57 -6.87
C ALA A 97 -7.80 -6.26 -6.62
N LEU A 98 -7.20 -5.13 -7.02
CA LEU A 98 -7.83 -3.81 -7.01
C LEU A 98 -7.91 -3.29 -8.45
N LEU A 99 -9.12 -3.12 -8.96
CA LEU A 99 -9.35 -2.52 -10.27
C LEU A 99 -9.48 -0.99 -10.11
N LEU A 100 -8.56 -0.24 -10.70
CA LEU A 100 -8.58 1.21 -10.73
C LEU A 100 -9.16 1.68 -12.06
N ILE A 101 -10.30 2.39 -12.01
CA ILE A 101 -10.95 2.99 -13.18
C ILE A 101 -10.86 4.50 -13.03
N ALA A 102 -10.26 5.17 -14.02
CA ALA A 102 -10.29 6.62 -14.08
C ALA A 102 -11.71 7.07 -14.45
N GLY A 103 -12.31 7.93 -13.63
CA GLY A 103 -13.67 8.46 -13.84
C GLY A 103 -13.73 9.77 -14.61
N ASN A 104 -12.71 10.08 -15.41
CA ASN A 104 -12.69 11.27 -16.26
C ASN A 104 -13.63 11.14 -17.46
#